data_AF-A0A8T4LN85-F1
#
_entry.id   AF-A0A8T4LN85-F1
#
_cell.length_a   1.000
_cell.length_b   1.000
_cell.length_c   1.000
_cell.angle_alpha   90.00
_cell.angle_beta   90.00
_cell.angle_gamma   90.00
#
_symmetry.space_group_name_H-M   'P 1'
#
loop_
_entity.id
_entity.type
_entity.pdbx_description
1 polymer ?
#
loop_
_entity_poly.entity_id
_entity_poly.type
_entity_poly.pdbx_seq_one_letter_code
_entity_poly.pdbx_strand_id
1 'polypeptide(L)'
;MKLHLKITKSVHENAAIYYEEAKETREKIKGVEKAIEETKKELVAAEKDAAEKKKQVKVKKEKKWHEKFHWFFTSSNKLAIGGKNAQQNDLLFAKHMESSDIFFHADIQGASAVFLKDGTNAEEQEMLEVAQFAACFSNAWKNANAAVDVYAVRKEQLAKHSHGGFIAAGGFAIAGERRWFRSTKLELKIGIGPSAMGSEPILTILPAVSKKKLENEVLLIPSKTGKEKGELAKQLAKRFGVHPDELLQILPNGRSKIKQ
;
A
#
# COMPACT_ATOMS: atom_id res chain seq x y z
N MET A 1 -46.97 -39.98 23.86
CA MET A 1 -46.04 -40.20 24.99
C MET A 1 -46.49 -41.47 25.72
N LYS A 2 -45.66 -42.52 25.75
CA LYS A 2 -45.97 -43.79 26.44
C LYS A 2 -45.14 -43.85 27.73
N LEU A 3 -45.80 -43.94 28.89
CA LEU A 3 -45.16 -44.02 30.21
C LEU A 3 -45.00 -45.49 30.62
N HIS A 4 -43.83 -45.86 31.12
CA HIS A 4 -43.50 -47.22 31.55
C HIS A 4 -43.49 -47.29 33.08
N LEU A 5 -44.62 -47.71 33.66
CA LEU A 5 -44.79 -47.78 35.12
C LEU A 5 -44.18 -49.06 35.68
N LYS A 6 -43.46 -48.95 36.80
CA LYS A 6 -43.01 -50.12 37.56
C LYS A 6 -44.15 -50.61 38.42
N ILE A 7 -44.63 -51.83 38.11
CA ILE A 7 -45.79 -52.46 38.75
C ILE A 7 -45.54 -52.74 40.25
N THR A 8 -44.28 -52.83 40.65
CA THR A 8 -43.84 -53.03 42.05
C THR A 8 -43.88 -51.77 42.91
N LYS A 9 -44.27 -50.61 42.34
CA LYS A 9 -44.30 -49.31 43.03
C LYS A 9 -45.67 -48.67 42.94
N SER A 10 -46.01 -47.82 43.91
CA SER A 10 -47.27 -47.09 43.89
C SER A 10 -47.32 -46.08 42.74
N VAL A 11 -48.53 -45.65 42.37
CA VAL A 11 -48.74 -44.61 41.35
C VAL A 11 -47.99 -43.31 41.71
N HIS A 12 -47.95 -42.97 43.00
CA HIS A 12 -47.30 -41.77 43.53
C HIS A 12 -45.77 -41.90 43.46
N GLU A 13 -45.23 -43.08 43.76
CA GLU A 13 -43.78 -43.35 43.64
C GLU A 13 -43.31 -43.34 42.19
N ASN A 14 -44.09 -43.88 41.26
CA ASN A 14 -43.76 -43.81 39.83
C ASN A 14 -43.77 -42.37 39.32
N ALA A 15 -44.75 -41.54 39.75
CA ALA A 15 -44.80 -40.13 39.40
C ALA A 15 -43.59 -39.34 39.97
N ALA A 16 -43.19 -39.64 41.21
CA ALA A 16 -42.02 -39.04 41.84
C ALA A 16 -40.71 -39.37 41.10
N ILE A 17 -40.54 -40.61 40.64
CA ILE A 17 -39.37 -41.03 39.85
C ILE A 17 -39.27 -40.22 38.54
N TYR A 18 -40.36 -40.13 37.79
CA TYR A 18 -40.37 -39.35 36.55
C TYR A 18 -40.15 -37.86 36.78
N TYR A 19 -40.62 -37.33 37.91
CA TYR A 19 -40.39 -35.94 38.27
C TYR A 19 -38.92 -35.67 38.61
N GLU A 20 -38.28 -36.56 39.39
CA GLU A 20 -36.86 -36.43 39.72
C GLU A 20 -35.97 -36.62 38.48
N GLU A 21 -36.26 -37.60 37.62
CA GLU A 21 -35.57 -37.79 36.34
C GLU A 21 -35.69 -36.56 35.43
N ALA A 22 -36.89 -35.96 35.33
CA ALA A 22 -37.09 -34.76 34.54
C ALA A 22 -36.34 -33.54 35.12
N LYS A 23 -36.25 -33.43 36.45
CA LYS A 23 -35.51 -32.39 37.14
C LYS A 23 -34.01 -32.54 36.92
N GLU A 24 -33.44 -33.73 37.11
CA GLU A 24 -32.03 -34.01 36.82
C GLU A 24 -31.69 -33.77 35.34
N THR A 25 -32.56 -34.19 34.42
CA THR A 25 -32.36 -33.98 32.99
C THR A 25 -32.35 -32.50 32.64
N ARG A 26 -33.23 -31.69 33.26
CA ARG A 26 -33.24 -30.23 33.10
C ARG A 26 -31.96 -29.57 33.63
N GLU A 27 -31.42 -30.03 34.74
CA GLU A 27 -30.14 -29.53 35.26
C GLU A 27 -28.96 -29.88 34.34
N LYS A 28 -28.94 -31.11 33.81
CA LYS A 28 -27.94 -31.55 32.82
C LYS A 28 -28.01 -30.71 31.54
N ILE A 29 -29.21 -30.40 31.04
CA ILE A 29 -29.41 -29.54 29.86
C ILE A 29 -28.83 -28.14 30.09
N LYS A 30 -29.07 -27.53 31.26
CA LYS A 30 -28.48 -26.22 31.59
C LYS A 30 -26.95 -26.23 31.62
N GLY A 31 -26.35 -27.33 32.11
CA GLY A 31 -24.90 -27.50 32.09
C GLY A 31 -24.35 -27.59 30.66
N VAL A 32 -25.03 -28.35 29.79
CA VAL A 32 -24.65 -28.51 28.38
C VAL A 32 -24.81 -27.19 27.60
N GLU A 33 -25.88 -26.44 27.83
CA GLU A 33 -26.09 -25.13 27.19
C GLU A 33 -24.97 -24.14 27.52
N LYS A 34 -24.53 -24.07 28.79
CA LYS A 34 -23.39 -23.24 29.19
C LYS A 34 -22.09 -23.65 28.51
N ALA A 35 -21.80 -24.96 28.47
CA ALA A 35 -20.61 -25.47 27.81
C ALA A 35 -20.59 -25.14 26.31
N ILE A 36 -21.74 -25.28 25.62
CA ILE A 36 -21.88 -24.89 24.21
C ILE A 36 -21.64 -23.40 24.02
N GLU A 37 -22.13 -22.55 24.92
CA GLU A 37 -21.93 -21.10 24.82
C GLU A 37 -20.46 -20.70 25.04
N GLU A 38 -19.78 -21.32 25.99
CA GLU A 38 -18.34 -21.11 26.23
C GLU A 38 -17.51 -21.57 25.02
N THR A 39 -17.76 -22.78 24.50
CA THR A 39 -17.06 -23.29 23.31
C THR A 39 -17.30 -22.41 22.08
N LYS A 40 -18.51 -21.86 21.90
CA LYS A 40 -18.79 -20.90 20.81
C LYS A 40 -17.99 -19.61 20.95
N LYS A 41 -17.86 -19.07 22.17
CA LYS A 41 -17.05 -17.86 22.42
C LYS A 41 -15.58 -18.12 22.14
N GLU A 42 -15.06 -19.26 22.56
CA GLU A 42 -13.68 -19.68 22.28
C GLU A 42 -13.42 -19.89 20.79
N LEU A 43 -14.35 -20.51 20.06
CA LEU A 43 -14.26 -20.67 18.60
C LEU A 43 -14.18 -19.32 17.88
N VAL A 44 -15.03 -18.35 18.24
CA VAL A 44 -15.01 -17.01 17.63
C VAL A 44 -13.70 -16.28 17.95
N ALA A 45 -13.16 -16.43 19.16
CA ALA A 45 -11.87 -15.85 19.53
C ALA A 45 -10.72 -16.51 18.74
N ALA A 46 -10.71 -17.84 18.66
CA ALA A 46 -9.71 -18.61 17.91
C ALA A 46 -9.77 -18.33 16.40
N GLU A 47 -10.96 -18.14 15.83
CA GLU A 47 -11.12 -17.76 14.41
C GLU A 47 -10.59 -16.35 14.14
N LYS A 48 -10.82 -15.40 15.05
CA LYS A 48 -10.24 -14.05 14.96
C LYS A 48 -8.72 -14.10 15.06
N ASP A 49 -8.18 -14.81 16.04
CA ASP A 49 -6.73 -14.97 16.21
C ASP A 49 -6.10 -15.70 15.02
N ALA A 50 -6.77 -16.71 14.46
CA ALA A 50 -6.30 -17.42 13.27
C ALA A 50 -6.37 -16.54 12.02
N ALA A 51 -7.39 -15.69 11.87
CA ALA A 51 -7.49 -14.73 10.78
C ALA A 51 -6.43 -13.63 10.88
N GLU A 52 -6.13 -13.17 12.10
CA GLU A 52 -5.05 -12.21 12.36
C GLU A 52 -3.67 -12.82 12.11
N LYS A 53 -3.43 -14.06 12.56
CA LYS A 53 -2.19 -14.80 12.28
C LYS A 53 -2.02 -15.10 10.79
N LYS A 54 -3.08 -15.51 10.07
CA LYS A 54 -3.04 -15.71 8.61
C LYS A 54 -2.73 -14.43 7.84
N LYS A 55 -3.15 -13.25 8.33
CA LYS A 55 -2.76 -11.95 7.76
C LYS A 55 -1.30 -11.59 8.04
N GLN A 56 -0.72 -12.08 9.13
CA GLN A 56 0.66 -11.79 9.53
C GLN A 56 1.71 -12.75 8.94
N VAL A 57 1.33 -13.99 8.60
CA VAL A 57 2.24 -14.94 7.93
C VAL A 57 2.31 -14.62 6.43
N LYS A 58 2.88 -13.45 6.09
CA LYS A 58 3.39 -13.22 4.74
C LYS A 58 4.67 -14.03 4.61
N VAL A 59 4.67 -15.02 3.71
CA VAL A 59 5.88 -15.66 3.20
C VAL A 59 6.90 -14.55 2.92
N LYS A 60 8.08 -14.63 3.52
CA LYS A 60 9.20 -13.68 3.30
C LYS A 60 9.58 -13.75 1.82
N LYS A 61 8.90 -12.95 0.99
CA LYS A 61 9.23 -12.72 -0.41
C LYS A 61 10.63 -12.10 -0.42
N GLU A 62 11.53 -12.63 -1.23
CA GLU A 62 12.83 -12.00 -1.45
C GLU A 62 12.60 -10.58 -1.96
N LYS A 63 12.92 -9.59 -1.13
CA LYS A 63 12.70 -8.18 -1.46
C LYS A 63 13.57 -7.84 -2.66
N LYS A 64 12.95 -7.43 -3.76
CA LYS A 64 13.71 -7.00 -4.94
C LYS A 64 14.46 -5.72 -4.64
N TRP A 65 15.58 -5.52 -5.33
CA TRP A 65 16.47 -4.39 -5.08
C TRP A 65 15.78 -3.02 -5.23
N HIS A 66 14.75 -2.92 -6.07
CA HIS A 66 13.99 -1.68 -6.31
C HIS A 66 12.98 -1.36 -5.20
N GLU A 67 12.57 -2.33 -4.38
CA GLU A 67 11.53 -2.16 -3.35
C GLU A 67 11.95 -1.22 -2.22
N LYS A 68 13.25 -0.95 -2.08
CA LYS A 68 13.78 0.04 -1.12
C LYS A 68 13.58 1.50 -1.55
N PHE A 69 13.22 1.73 -2.81
CA PHE A 69 13.03 3.06 -3.42
C PHE A 69 11.54 3.38 -3.64
N HIS A 70 11.22 4.57 -4.15
CA HIS A 70 9.91 4.80 -4.76
C HIS A 70 9.93 4.19 -6.15
N TRP A 71 8.94 3.36 -6.50
CA TRP A 71 8.93 2.70 -7.80
C TRP A 71 7.52 2.40 -8.26
N PHE A 72 7.35 2.25 -9.57
CA PHE A 72 6.16 1.68 -10.18
C PHE A 72 6.50 1.16 -11.59
N PHE A 73 5.58 0.39 -12.18
CA PHE A 73 5.67 0.00 -13.59
C PHE A 73 4.71 0.82 -14.44
N THR A 74 5.21 1.43 -15.51
CA THR A 74 4.41 2.20 -16.49
C THR A 74 3.34 1.34 -17.16
N SER A 75 2.43 1.96 -17.93
CA SER A 75 1.44 1.24 -18.75
C SER A 75 2.03 0.11 -19.58
N SER A 76 3.25 0.29 -20.12
CA SER A 76 3.95 -0.68 -20.98
C SER A 76 4.96 -1.55 -20.22
N ASN A 77 4.83 -1.63 -18.89
CA ASN A 77 5.67 -2.44 -18.00
C ASN A 77 7.15 -2.04 -17.94
N LYS A 78 7.50 -0.79 -18.24
CA LYS A 78 8.82 -0.24 -17.94
C LYS A 78 8.91 0.18 -16.48
N LEU A 79 10.08 -0.04 -15.87
CA LEU A 79 10.31 0.32 -14.47
C LEU A 79 10.62 1.81 -14.36
N ALA A 80 9.83 2.52 -13.55
CA ALA A 80 10.14 3.87 -13.09
C ALA A 80 10.55 3.81 -11.62
N ILE A 81 11.69 4.41 -11.28
CA ILE A 81 12.30 4.28 -9.95
C ILE A 81 12.93 5.59 -9.49
N GLY A 82 12.70 6.01 -8.26
CA GLY A 82 13.28 7.21 -7.70
C GLY A 82 13.62 7.13 -6.22
N GLY A 83 14.62 7.91 -5.80
CA GLY A 83 15.12 7.86 -4.43
C GLY A 83 14.14 8.47 -3.42
N LYS A 84 14.11 7.91 -2.20
CA LYS A 84 13.33 8.46 -1.08
C LYS A 84 14.03 9.63 -0.38
N ASN A 85 15.33 9.77 -0.61
CA ASN A 85 16.18 10.82 -0.05
C ASN A 85 17.37 11.12 -0.98
N ALA A 86 18.12 12.16 -0.66
CA ALA A 86 19.27 12.62 -1.45
C ALA A 86 20.36 11.54 -1.65
N GLN A 87 20.65 10.74 -0.62
CA GLN A 87 21.66 9.67 -0.71
C GLN A 87 21.21 8.55 -1.66
N GLN A 88 19.91 8.22 -1.65
CA GLN A 88 19.33 7.24 -2.57
C GLN A 88 19.29 7.75 -4.00
N ASN A 89 19.02 9.04 -4.22
CA ASN A 89 19.10 9.67 -5.55
C ASN A 89 20.51 9.47 -6.15
N ASP A 90 21.54 9.74 -5.35
CA ASP A 90 22.94 9.60 -5.77
C ASP A 90 23.34 8.15 -6.01
N LEU A 91 22.87 7.24 -5.15
CA LEU A 91 23.06 5.80 -5.31
C LEU A 91 22.45 5.28 -6.61
N LEU A 92 21.21 5.70 -6.92
CA LEU A 92 20.54 5.32 -8.16
C LEU A 92 21.28 5.86 -9.38
N PHE A 93 21.66 7.14 -9.36
CA PHE A 93 22.44 7.74 -10.44
C PHE A 93 23.77 7.00 -10.68
N ALA A 94 24.53 6.74 -9.61
CA ALA A 94 25.87 6.17 -9.72
C ALA A 94 25.88 4.67 -10.08
N LYS A 95 24.94 3.88 -9.53
CA LYS A 95 24.97 2.40 -9.66
C LYS A 95 23.92 1.83 -10.60
N HIS A 96 22.83 2.56 -10.82
CA HIS A 96 21.64 2.01 -11.47
C HIS A 96 21.15 2.82 -12.67
N MET A 97 21.72 3.97 -13.01
CA MET A 97 21.33 4.69 -14.22
C MET A 97 22.13 4.20 -15.43
N GLU A 98 21.45 3.85 -16.51
CA GLU A 98 22.01 3.42 -17.79
C GLU A 98 21.82 4.50 -18.87
N SER A 99 22.51 4.40 -20.00
CA SER A 99 22.43 5.40 -21.09
C SER A 99 21.09 5.37 -21.85
N SER A 100 20.38 4.25 -21.82
CA SER A 100 19.01 4.13 -22.34
C SER A 100 17.95 4.68 -21.39
N ASP A 101 18.33 5.05 -20.15
CA ASP A 101 17.40 5.58 -19.16
C ASP A 101 17.17 7.08 -19.36
N ILE A 102 15.98 7.55 -18.97
CA ILE A 102 15.67 8.98 -18.90
C ILE A 102 15.49 9.40 -17.45
N PHE A 103 16.15 10.49 -17.07
CA PHE A 103 16.02 11.12 -15.77
C PHE A 103 14.89 12.14 -15.77
N PHE A 104 14.13 12.17 -14.69
CA PHE A 104 13.06 13.11 -14.41
C PHE A 104 13.26 13.75 -13.04
N HIS A 105 12.98 15.05 -12.96
CA HIS A 105 13.01 15.78 -11.70
C HIS A 105 12.02 16.95 -11.76
N ALA A 106 11.26 17.13 -10.68
CA ALA A 106 10.38 18.28 -10.56
C ALA A 106 11.21 19.56 -10.35
N ASP A 107 10.82 20.67 -10.94
CA ASP A 107 11.52 21.95 -10.83
C ASP A 107 11.21 22.63 -9.48
N ILE A 108 11.52 21.91 -8.40
CA ILE A 108 11.34 22.33 -7.02
C ILE A 108 12.33 21.58 -6.12
N GLN A 109 12.68 22.20 -5.00
CA GLN A 109 13.54 21.59 -3.99
C GLN A 109 12.93 20.30 -3.42
N GLY A 110 13.79 19.36 -3.00
CA GLY A 110 13.37 18.11 -2.36
C GLY A 110 12.58 17.16 -3.26
N ALA A 111 12.72 17.27 -4.58
CA ALA A 111 12.16 16.31 -5.51
C ALA A 111 12.99 15.01 -5.55
N SER A 112 12.29 13.90 -5.79
CA SER A 112 12.92 12.62 -6.07
C SER A 112 13.62 12.66 -7.43
N ALA A 113 14.82 12.11 -7.51
CA ALA A 113 15.47 11.81 -8.79
C ALA A 113 14.85 10.52 -9.33
N VAL A 114 14.00 10.63 -10.35
CA VAL A 114 13.27 9.48 -10.92
C VAL A 114 13.90 9.09 -12.25
N PHE A 115 14.11 7.80 -12.47
CA PHE A 115 14.66 7.23 -13.68
C PHE A 115 13.62 6.32 -14.32
N LEU A 116 13.33 6.55 -15.60
CA LEU A 116 12.58 5.62 -16.43
C LEU A 116 13.56 4.68 -17.13
N LYS A 117 13.47 3.39 -16.79
CA LYS A 117 14.26 2.34 -17.41
C LYS A 117 13.89 2.16 -18.87
N ASP A 118 14.91 2.09 -19.74
CA ASP A 118 14.70 2.05 -21.20
C ASP A 118 13.81 3.22 -21.69
N GLY A 119 14.00 4.39 -21.09
CA GLY A 119 13.24 5.60 -21.36
C GLY A 119 13.45 6.15 -22.77
N THR A 120 14.59 5.88 -23.41
CA THR A 120 14.83 6.32 -24.80
C THR A 120 13.86 5.73 -25.81
N ASN A 121 13.30 4.55 -25.48
CA ASN A 121 12.30 3.87 -26.28
C ASN A 121 10.88 4.01 -25.68
N ALA A 122 10.67 4.94 -24.74
CA ALA A 122 9.39 5.10 -24.06
C ALA A 122 8.39 5.92 -24.87
N GLU A 123 7.12 5.54 -24.79
CA GLU A 123 6.03 6.27 -25.39
C GLU A 123 5.69 7.55 -24.60
N GLU A 124 5.00 8.50 -25.24
CA GLU A 124 4.59 9.76 -24.61
C GLU A 124 3.81 9.53 -23.30
N GLN A 125 2.92 8.53 -23.32
CA GLN A 125 2.11 8.16 -22.17
C GLN A 125 2.98 7.73 -20.98
N GLU A 126 4.04 6.97 -21.22
CA GLU A 126 4.97 6.54 -20.17
C GLU A 126 5.76 7.71 -19.61
N MET A 127 6.18 8.63 -20.48
CA MET A 127 6.87 9.85 -20.08
C MET A 127 5.98 10.73 -19.18
N LEU A 128 4.69 10.86 -19.52
CA LEU A 128 3.70 11.59 -18.71
C LEU A 128 3.48 10.93 -17.35
N GLU A 129 3.40 9.59 -17.31
CA GLU A 129 3.29 8.82 -16.06
C GLU A 129 4.48 9.10 -15.13
N VAL A 130 5.70 9.00 -15.65
CA VAL A 130 6.92 9.23 -14.85
C VAL A 130 7.05 10.70 -14.44
N ALA A 131 6.69 11.64 -15.31
CA ALA A 131 6.67 13.06 -14.98
C ALA A 131 5.72 13.34 -13.81
N GLN A 132 4.48 12.83 -13.86
CA GLN A 132 3.53 12.99 -12.75
C GLN A 132 4.01 12.32 -11.47
N PHE A 133 4.65 11.16 -11.58
CA PHE A 133 5.25 10.50 -10.41
C PHE A 133 6.35 11.38 -9.78
N ALA A 134 7.28 11.92 -10.57
CA ALA A 134 8.33 12.81 -10.09
C ALA A 134 7.77 14.10 -9.45
N ALA A 135 6.71 14.68 -10.04
CA ALA A 135 5.99 15.81 -9.46
C ALA A 135 5.44 15.49 -8.06
N CYS A 136 4.81 14.32 -7.90
CA CYS A 136 4.16 13.93 -6.64
C CYS A 136 5.14 13.59 -5.53
N PHE A 137 6.32 13.04 -5.86
CA PHE A 137 7.38 12.76 -4.88
C PHE A 137 8.36 13.93 -4.76
N SER A 138 7.82 15.12 -4.49
CA SER A 138 8.58 16.36 -4.28
C SER A 138 7.99 17.23 -3.17
N ASN A 139 8.68 18.31 -2.80
CA ASN A 139 8.12 19.27 -1.84
C ASN A 139 6.88 19.99 -2.37
N ALA A 140 6.57 19.92 -3.68
CA ALA A 140 5.29 20.45 -4.18
C ALA A 140 4.10 19.74 -3.52
N TRP A 141 4.23 18.44 -3.22
CA TRP A 141 3.21 17.71 -2.48
C TRP A 141 3.12 18.17 -1.03
N LYS A 142 4.27 18.29 -0.36
CA LYS A 142 4.36 18.78 1.03
C LYS A 142 3.76 20.17 1.19
N ASN A 143 3.96 21.04 0.19
CA ASN A 143 3.49 22.42 0.18
C ASN A 143 2.02 22.56 -0.25
N ALA A 144 1.37 21.47 -0.63
CA ALA A 144 0.01 21.44 -1.17
C ALA A 144 -0.17 22.28 -2.44
N ASN A 145 0.82 22.23 -3.34
CA ASN A 145 0.71 22.80 -4.68
C ASN A 145 -0.25 21.97 -5.55
N ALA A 146 -0.98 22.62 -6.45
CA ALA A 146 -1.85 21.93 -7.40
C ALA A 146 -1.07 21.27 -8.56
N ALA A 147 0.01 21.92 -8.99
CA ALA A 147 0.88 21.47 -10.07
C ALA A 147 2.32 21.93 -9.85
N VAL A 148 3.26 21.27 -10.54
CA VAL A 148 4.67 21.68 -10.64
C VAL A 148 5.19 21.33 -12.03
N ASP A 149 6.15 22.11 -12.53
CA ASP A 149 6.83 21.75 -13.76
C ASP A 149 7.82 20.61 -13.50
N VAL A 150 7.94 19.71 -14.47
CA VAL A 150 8.90 18.60 -14.43
C VAL A 150 9.73 18.67 -15.69
N TYR A 151 11.01 18.35 -15.58
CA TYR A 151 11.87 18.21 -16.75
C TYR A 151 12.44 16.81 -16.85
N ALA A 152 12.75 16.41 -18.08
CA ALA A 152 13.43 15.18 -18.39
C ALA A 152 14.71 15.44 -19.20
N VAL A 153 15.76 14.68 -18.87
CA VAL A 153 17.07 14.72 -19.55
C VAL A 153 17.69 13.33 -19.63
N ARG A 154 18.63 13.16 -20.56
CA ARG A 154 19.41 11.92 -20.72
C ARG A 154 20.53 11.83 -19.68
N LYS A 155 21.09 10.63 -19.51
CA LYS A 155 22.23 10.39 -18.61
C LYS A 155 23.42 11.27 -18.92
N GLU A 156 23.74 11.44 -20.19
CA GLU A 156 24.91 12.18 -20.69
C GLU A 156 24.83 13.68 -20.38
N GLN A 157 23.63 14.18 -20.09
CA GLN A 157 23.39 15.57 -19.71
C GLN A 157 23.59 15.82 -18.21
N LEU A 158 23.72 14.77 -17.39
CA LEU A 158 23.82 14.88 -15.95
C LEU A 158 25.26 14.79 -15.47
N ALA A 159 25.63 15.70 -14.58
CA ALA A 159 26.92 15.70 -13.91
C ALA A 159 26.79 15.94 -12.40
N LYS A 160 27.72 15.38 -11.62
CA LYS A 160 27.89 15.65 -10.19
C LYS A 160 28.89 16.77 -9.88
N HIS A 161 29.49 17.31 -10.92
CA HIS A 161 30.42 18.42 -10.87
C HIS A 161 29.91 19.53 -11.79
N SER A 162 30.08 20.77 -11.34
CA SER A 162 29.84 21.97 -12.14
C SER A 162 31.05 22.87 -12.05
N HIS A 163 31.11 23.91 -12.88
CA HIS A 163 32.17 24.93 -12.86
C HIS A 163 32.35 25.57 -11.46
N GLY A 164 31.29 25.60 -10.64
CA GLY A 164 31.30 26.09 -9.25
C GLY A 164 31.69 25.06 -8.19
N GLY A 165 32.12 23.85 -8.56
CA GLY A 165 32.58 22.81 -7.63
C GLY A 165 31.63 21.61 -7.50
N PHE A 166 31.72 20.92 -6.36
CA PHE A 166 30.94 19.71 -6.09
C PHE A 166 29.48 20.05 -5.78
N ILE A 167 28.56 19.26 -6.33
CA ILE A 167 27.13 19.45 -6.12
C ILE A 167 26.69 18.64 -4.92
N ALA A 168 25.91 19.26 -4.03
CA ALA A 168 25.39 18.59 -2.84
C ALA A 168 24.62 17.30 -3.17
N ALA A 169 24.53 16.41 -2.18
CA ALA A 169 23.85 15.14 -2.35
C ALA A 169 22.41 15.33 -2.86
N GLY A 170 21.99 14.49 -3.80
CA GLY A 170 20.71 14.57 -4.48
C GLY A 170 20.59 15.63 -5.58
N GLY A 171 21.56 16.55 -5.71
CA GLY A 171 21.58 17.56 -6.79
C GLY A 171 22.37 17.11 -8.02
N PHE A 172 22.01 17.64 -9.19
CA PHE A 172 22.67 17.32 -10.46
C PHE A 172 22.84 18.59 -11.31
N ALA A 173 24.00 18.76 -11.92
CA ALA A 173 24.19 19.73 -12.99
C ALA A 173 23.63 19.15 -14.28
N ILE A 174 22.99 20.01 -15.06
CA ILE A 174 22.33 19.63 -16.31
C ILE A 174 22.92 20.46 -17.43
N ALA A 175 23.43 19.80 -18.46
CA ALA A 175 23.91 20.42 -19.68
C ALA A 175 22.90 20.26 -20.83
N GLY A 176 22.82 21.27 -21.69
CA GLY A 176 21.97 21.26 -22.86
C GLY A 176 20.48 21.46 -22.56
N GLU A 177 19.64 21.09 -23.53
CA GLU A 177 18.21 21.33 -23.49
C GLU A 177 17.46 20.35 -22.59
N ARG A 178 16.38 20.85 -21.99
CA ARG A 178 15.49 20.08 -21.13
C ARG A 178 14.18 19.86 -21.85
N ARG A 179 13.67 18.62 -21.79
CA ARG A 179 12.29 18.34 -22.17
C ARG A 179 11.37 18.69 -21.02
N TRP A 180 10.40 19.57 -21.23
CA TRP A 180 9.52 20.07 -20.16
C TRP A 180 8.12 19.44 -20.20
N PHE A 181 7.63 19.10 -19.01
CA PHE A 181 6.25 18.70 -18.72
C PHE A 181 5.64 19.78 -17.82
N ARG A 182 4.99 20.74 -18.46
CA ARG A 182 4.48 21.95 -17.80
C ARG A 182 3.19 21.66 -17.04
N SER A 183 3.03 22.31 -15.89
CA SER A 183 1.83 22.24 -15.06
C SER A 183 1.41 20.79 -14.75
N THR A 184 2.38 19.95 -14.42
CA THR A 184 2.13 18.55 -14.09
C THR A 184 1.34 18.47 -12.78
N LYS A 185 0.10 17.99 -12.85
CA LYS A 185 -0.81 17.91 -11.70
C LYS A 185 -0.31 16.90 -10.66
N LEU A 186 -0.44 17.25 -9.39
CA LEU A 186 -0.08 16.37 -8.29
C LEU A 186 -1.24 15.44 -7.92
N GLU A 187 -1.34 14.30 -8.61
CA GLU A 187 -2.38 13.30 -8.38
C GLU A 187 -1.78 11.89 -8.44
N LEU A 188 -2.06 11.08 -7.43
CA LEU A 188 -1.63 9.68 -7.35
C LEU A 188 -2.85 8.80 -7.14
N LYS A 189 -2.86 7.59 -7.71
CA LYS A 189 -3.84 6.57 -7.38
C LYS A 189 -3.19 5.43 -6.61
N ILE A 190 -3.88 4.94 -5.59
CA ILE A 190 -3.47 3.79 -4.77
C ILE A 190 -4.55 2.74 -4.84
N GLY A 191 -4.16 1.48 -4.98
CA GLY A 191 -5.07 0.36 -4.95
C GLY A 191 -4.33 -0.96 -4.91
N ILE A 192 -5.08 -2.02 -5.10
CA ILE A 192 -4.55 -3.38 -5.20
C ILE A 192 -4.32 -3.69 -6.68
N GLY A 193 -3.09 -3.96 -7.05
CA GLY A 193 -2.68 -4.22 -8.44
C GLY A 193 -2.15 -5.63 -8.61
N PRO A 194 -2.09 -6.14 -9.87
CA PRO A 194 -1.44 -7.40 -10.14
C PRO A 194 0.03 -7.33 -9.73
N SER A 195 0.52 -8.37 -9.06
CA SER A 195 1.95 -8.47 -8.80
C SER A 195 2.68 -8.65 -10.12
N ALA A 196 3.60 -7.74 -10.44
CA ALA A 196 4.35 -7.73 -11.69
C ALA A 196 5.08 -9.07 -11.98
N MET A 197 5.35 -9.89 -10.96
CA MET A 197 5.98 -11.21 -11.12
C MET A 197 5.54 -12.23 -10.04
N GLY A 198 4.27 -12.24 -9.63
CA GLY A 198 3.81 -13.18 -8.58
C GLY A 198 2.30 -13.38 -8.62
N SER A 199 1.83 -14.45 -7.97
CA SER A 199 0.41 -14.85 -7.98
C SER A 199 -0.49 -13.97 -7.11
N GLU A 200 0.06 -13.31 -6.08
CA GLU A 200 -0.73 -12.52 -5.14
C GLU A 200 -0.71 -11.03 -5.47
N PRO A 201 -1.87 -10.35 -5.41
CA PRO A 201 -1.96 -8.93 -5.70
C PRO A 201 -1.25 -8.10 -4.63
N ILE A 202 -0.70 -6.95 -5.03
CA ILE A 202 0.09 -6.08 -4.16
C ILE A 202 -0.49 -4.68 -4.08
N LEU A 203 -0.29 -4.05 -2.92
CA LEU A 203 -0.54 -2.63 -2.77
C LEU A 203 0.37 -1.85 -3.74
N THR A 204 -0.26 -1.08 -4.62
CA THR A 204 0.41 -0.38 -5.72
C THR A 204 0.04 1.10 -5.68
N ILE A 205 1.03 1.96 -5.92
CA ILE A 205 0.84 3.39 -6.17
C ILE A 205 1.21 3.68 -7.62
N LEU A 206 0.35 4.44 -8.31
CA LEU A 206 0.56 4.85 -9.70
C LEU A 206 0.29 6.36 -9.84
N PRO A 207 0.92 7.03 -10.81
CA PRO A 207 0.45 8.33 -11.24
C PRO A 207 -1.00 8.22 -11.74
N ALA A 208 -1.83 9.23 -11.43
CA ALA A 208 -3.23 9.26 -11.84
C ALA A 208 -3.43 9.16 -13.35
N VAL A 209 -2.51 9.72 -14.15
CA VAL A 209 -2.53 9.64 -15.62
C VAL A 209 -2.30 8.24 -16.16
N SER A 210 -1.87 7.27 -15.33
CA SER A 210 -1.66 5.90 -15.79
C SER A 210 -2.96 5.24 -16.24
N LYS A 211 -2.92 4.47 -17.33
CA LYS A 211 -4.09 3.75 -17.85
C LYS A 211 -4.40 2.45 -17.11
N LYS A 212 -3.48 1.95 -16.27
CA LYS A 212 -3.67 0.71 -15.50
C LYS A 212 -4.75 0.87 -14.44
N LYS A 213 -5.73 -0.04 -14.39
CA LYS A 213 -6.75 -0.04 -13.32
C LYS A 213 -6.21 -0.74 -12.07
N LEU A 214 -6.55 -0.22 -10.90
CA LEU A 214 -6.29 -0.88 -9.63
C LEU A 214 -7.62 -1.25 -8.96
N GLU A 215 -7.65 -2.38 -8.26
CA GLU A 215 -8.80 -2.76 -7.45
C GLU A 215 -8.90 -1.87 -6.22
N ASN A 216 -10.14 -1.51 -5.87
CA ASN A 216 -10.48 -0.61 -4.76
C ASN A 216 -9.77 0.74 -4.81
N GLU A 217 -9.42 1.22 -6.01
CA GLU A 217 -8.58 2.40 -6.19
C GLU A 217 -9.12 3.64 -5.50
N VAL A 218 -8.19 4.44 -4.98
CA VAL A 218 -8.45 5.77 -4.41
C VAL A 218 -7.52 6.77 -5.06
N LEU A 219 -8.06 7.93 -5.40
CA LEU A 219 -7.29 9.04 -5.91
C LEU A 219 -6.85 9.92 -4.73
N LEU A 220 -5.56 10.25 -4.68
CA LEU A 220 -4.94 11.08 -3.67
C LEU A 220 -4.44 12.38 -4.31
N ILE A 221 -4.64 13.47 -3.57
CA ILE A 221 -4.13 14.80 -3.90
C ILE A 221 -3.47 15.40 -2.66
N PRO A 222 -2.49 16.30 -2.82
CA PRO A 222 -1.95 17.03 -1.70
C PRO A 222 -2.98 18.05 -1.18
N SER A 223 -3.03 18.27 0.13
CA SER A 223 -3.99 19.22 0.72
C SER A 223 -3.52 19.74 2.07
N LYS A 224 -3.61 21.05 2.31
CA LYS A 224 -3.29 21.68 3.60
C LYS A 224 -4.21 21.21 4.73
N THR A 225 -5.48 20.96 4.41
CA THR A 225 -6.51 20.44 5.33
C THR A 225 -6.70 18.93 5.21
N GLY A 226 -5.83 18.26 4.44
CA GLY A 226 -5.80 16.81 4.33
C GLY A 226 -5.29 16.15 5.61
N LYS A 227 -5.28 14.82 5.59
CA LYS A 227 -4.77 13.98 6.68
C LYS A 227 -3.26 13.92 6.64
N GLU A 228 -2.65 13.81 7.80
CA GLU A 228 -1.22 13.52 7.89
C GLU A 228 -0.92 12.11 7.38
N LYS A 229 0.32 11.91 6.88
CA LYS A 229 0.76 10.65 6.27
C LYS A 229 0.44 9.42 7.13
N GLY A 230 0.68 9.50 8.44
CA GLY A 230 0.40 8.40 9.38
C GLY A 230 -1.08 8.11 9.58
N GLU A 231 -1.92 9.14 9.69
CA GLU A 231 -3.36 8.97 9.84
C GLU A 231 -3.98 8.43 8.54
N LEU A 232 -3.55 8.95 7.39
CA LEU A 232 -3.99 8.46 6.09
C LEU A 232 -3.57 7.00 5.88
N ALA A 233 -2.34 6.63 6.26
CA ALA A 233 -1.88 5.25 6.20
C ALA A 233 -2.76 4.32 7.04
N LYS A 234 -3.16 4.71 8.26
CA LYS A 234 -4.08 3.91 9.08
C LYS A 234 -5.48 3.77 8.46
N GLN A 235 -5.99 4.83 7.83
CA GLN A 235 -7.28 4.79 7.15
C GLN A 235 -7.24 3.87 5.92
N LEU A 236 -6.23 4.02 5.07
CA LEU A 236 -6.06 3.21 3.87
C LEU A 236 -5.73 1.75 4.22
N ALA A 237 -5.00 1.50 5.30
CA ALA A 237 -4.69 0.16 5.79
C ALA A 237 -5.96 -0.64 6.07
N LYS A 238 -6.94 -0.01 6.74
CA LYS A 238 -8.26 -0.62 6.98
C LYS A 238 -9.01 -0.91 5.68
N ARG A 239 -8.94 -0.01 4.70
CA ARG A 239 -9.62 -0.15 3.40
C ARG A 239 -9.03 -1.27 2.55
N PHE A 240 -7.70 -1.39 2.52
CA PHE A 240 -6.99 -2.36 1.68
C PHE A 240 -6.66 -3.68 2.40
N GLY A 241 -6.90 -3.76 3.72
CA GLY A 241 -6.56 -4.94 4.51
C GLY A 241 -5.06 -5.20 4.67
N VAL A 242 -4.24 -4.14 4.63
CA VAL A 242 -2.77 -4.20 4.68
C VAL A 242 -2.22 -3.58 5.95
N HIS A 243 -0.95 -3.84 6.29
CA HIS A 243 -0.31 -3.19 7.42
C HIS A 243 -0.04 -1.70 7.12
N PRO A 244 -0.25 -0.76 8.07
CA PRO A 244 0.01 0.67 7.85
C PRO A 244 1.42 1.00 7.36
N ASP A 245 2.43 0.21 7.76
CA ASP A 245 3.82 0.41 7.35
C ASP A 245 4.05 0.23 5.84
N GLU A 246 3.24 -0.60 5.17
CA GLU A 246 3.30 -0.76 3.72
C GLU A 246 2.88 0.54 3.02
N LEU A 247 1.86 1.21 3.55
CA LEU A 247 1.39 2.51 3.06
C LEU A 247 2.37 3.65 3.38
N LEU A 248 2.97 3.65 4.57
CA LEU A 248 3.98 4.65 4.95
C LEU A 248 5.20 4.64 4.00
N GLN A 249 5.53 3.48 3.44
CA GLN A 249 6.66 3.31 2.53
C GLN A 249 6.42 3.84 1.12
N ILE A 250 5.15 3.90 0.67
CA ILE A 250 4.78 4.31 -0.69
C ILE A 250 4.11 5.68 -0.75
N LEU A 251 3.56 6.18 0.36
CA LEU A 251 2.89 7.48 0.39
C LEU A 251 3.91 8.64 0.29
N PRO A 252 3.61 9.69 -0.48
CA PRO A 252 4.43 10.89 -0.53
C PRO A 252 4.47 11.59 0.84
N ASN A 253 5.49 12.43 1.05
CA ASN A 253 5.62 13.22 2.26
C ASN A 253 4.70 14.45 2.18
N GLY A 254 3.92 14.69 3.23
CA GLY A 254 2.98 15.80 3.30
C GLY A 254 1.59 15.37 3.74
N ARG A 255 0.68 16.33 3.79
CA ARG A 255 -0.75 16.08 4.04
C ARG A 255 -1.47 15.78 2.74
N SER A 256 -2.34 14.80 2.80
CA SER A 256 -3.00 14.23 1.62
C SER A 256 -4.49 14.08 1.87
N LYS A 257 -5.30 14.29 0.83
CA LYS A 257 -6.75 14.07 0.85
C LYS A 257 -7.10 13.02 -0.19
N ILE A 258 -8.04 12.14 0.16
CA ILE A 258 -8.70 11.27 -0.83
C ILE A 258 -9.66 12.16 -1.62
N LYS A 259 -9.41 12.29 -2.93
CA LYS A 259 -10.28 13.01 -3.85
C LYS A 259 -11.56 12.19 -4.00
N GLN A 260 -12.68 12.80 -3.64
CA GLN A 260 -14.02 12.23 -3.75
C GLN A 260 -14.44 12.16 -5.21
#